data_AF-A0A1S8AC92-F1
#
_entry.id   AF-A0A1S8AC92-F1
#
_cell.length_a   1.000
_cell.length_b   1.000
_cell.length_c   1.000
_cell.angle_alpha   90.00
_cell.angle_beta   90.00
_cell.angle_gamma   90.00
#
_symmetry.space_group_name_H-M   'P 1'
#
loop_
_entity.id
_entity.type
_entity.pdbx_description
1 polymer ?
#
loop_
_entity_poly.entity_id
_entity_poly.type
_entity_poly.pdbx_seq_one_letter_code
_entity_poly.pdbx_strand_id
1 'polypeptide(L)'
;LKAHVKSAIDSYLLNGYALNTGRAAQGMPLRVAPPRIACLDFNLQKTKIQLGVQVLVTNPRELEKICQREADMVKERIEKLLKAGANVVLTTKGIDDMAQKHFVEAGAIAIRCVLKEDMRRIGKATGATMVYSYSIH
;
A
#
# COMPACT_ATOMS: atom_id res chain seq x y z
N LEU A 1 20.11 8.38 -3.50
CA LEU A 1 19.21 9.51 -3.83
C LEU A 1 20.04 10.77 -4.01
N LYS A 2 19.60 11.70 -4.86
CA LYS A 2 20.26 13.00 -5.00
C LYS A 2 19.38 14.07 -4.34
N ALA A 3 19.98 14.86 -3.47
CA ALA A 3 19.37 16.06 -2.90
C ALA A 3 20.32 17.23 -3.20
N HIS A 4 19.82 18.27 -3.86
CA HIS A 4 20.65 19.35 -4.42
C HIS A 4 20.99 20.49 -3.44
N VAL A 5 20.49 20.43 -2.21
CA VAL A 5 20.49 21.57 -1.28
C VAL A 5 21.75 21.64 -0.40
N LYS A 6 22.53 20.55 -0.31
CA LYS A 6 23.66 20.43 0.62
C LYS A 6 25.00 20.32 -0.11
N SER A 7 26.09 20.54 0.62
CA SER A 7 27.45 20.45 0.08
C SER A 7 27.84 18.99 -0.19
N ALA A 8 28.83 18.76 -1.06
CA ALA A 8 29.32 17.43 -1.36
C ALA A 8 29.81 16.68 -0.09
N ILE A 9 30.36 17.42 0.87
CA ILE A 9 30.82 16.89 2.17
C ILE A 9 29.68 16.40 3.07
N ASP A 10 28.44 16.84 2.83
CA ASP A 10 27.26 16.39 3.58
C ASP A 10 26.70 15.06 3.06
N SER A 11 27.33 14.49 2.02
CA SER A 11 26.99 13.17 1.50
C SER A 11 27.40 12.10 2.50
N TYR A 12 26.48 11.20 2.83
CA TYR A 12 26.74 10.08 3.70
C TYR A 12 26.25 8.78 3.08
N LEU A 13 26.90 7.68 3.48
CA LEU A 13 26.48 6.34 3.10
C LEU A 13 25.42 5.85 4.08
N LEU A 14 24.24 5.52 3.57
CA LEU A 14 23.18 4.93 4.36
C LEU A 14 23.37 3.41 4.39
N ASN A 15 23.48 2.83 5.59
CA ASN A 15 23.51 1.38 5.77
C ASN A 15 22.08 0.81 5.70
N GLY A 16 21.59 0.63 4.48
CA GLY A 16 20.24 0.15 4.21
C GLY A 16 19.78 0.53 2.80
N TYR A 17 18.47 0.48 2.58
CA TYR A 17 17.86 0.92 1.33
C TYR A 17 17.07 2.21 1.54
N ALA A 18 17.25 3.17 0.63
CA ALA A 18 16.49 4.41 0.65
C ALA A 18 15.59 4.48 -0.60
N LEU A 19 14.31 4.73 -0.36
CA LEU A 19 13.30 4.94 -1.38
C LEU A 19 13.12 6.44 -1.65
N ASN A 20 12.98 6.81 -2.91
CA ASN A 20 12.62 8.18 -3.32
C ASN A 20 11.10 8.36 -3.45
N THR A 21 10.37 7.85 -2.47
CA THR A 21 8.91 7.91 -2.43
C THR A 21 8.44 8.26 -1.02
N GLY A 22 7.26 8.88 -0.93
CA GLY A 22 6.67 9.33 0.33
C GLY A 22 5.58 8.40 0.86
N ARG A 23 5.21 8.61 2.12
CA ARG A 23 4.01 8.03 2.75
C ARG A 23 2.78 8.42 1.93
N ALA A 24 1.83 7.50 1.77
CA ALA A 24 0.65 7.74 0.95
C ALA A 24 -0.27 8.84 1.53
N ALA A 25 -0.29 9.03 2.86
CA ALA A 25 -1.00 10.12 3.53
C ALA A 25 -0.14 10.79 4.61
N GLN A 26 -0.34 12.09 4.82
CA GLN A 26 0.39 12.87 5.82
C GLN A 26 0.13 12.41 7.27
N GLY A 27 -1.07 11.91 7.56
CA GLY A 27 -1.46 11.43 8.89
C GLY A 27 -0.79 10.14 9.34
N MET A 28 -0.06 9.43 8.47
CA MET A 28 0.70 8.24 8.86
C MET A 28 1.85 8.62 9.83
N PRO A 29 2.43 7.69 10.60
CA PRO A 29 3.62 8.00 11.39
C PRO A 29 4.84 8.30 10.50
N LEU A 30 5.75 9.14 10.99
CA LEU A 30 7.03 9.43 10.32
C LEU A 30 8.05 8.31 10.47
N ARG A 31 7.94 7.52 11.54
CA ARG A 31 8.86 6.43 11.89
C ARG A 31 8.11 5.31 12.58
N VAL A 32 8.47 4.07 12.27
CA VAL A 32 7.98 2.85 12.95
C VAL A 32 9.17 1.95 13.31
N ALA A 33 9.13 1.34 14.50
CA ALA A 33 10.13 0.40 14.97
C ALA A 33 9.50 -0.60 15.96
N PRO A 34 9.81 -1.91 15.87
CA PRO A 34 10.52 -2.58 14.78
C PRO A 34 9.66 -2.63 13.50
N PRO A 35 10.26 -2.52 12.29
CA PRO A 35 9.49 -2.58 11.05
C PRO A 35 9.12 -4.02 10.67
N ARG A 36 7.85 -4.25 10.36
CA ARG A 36 7.30 -5.47 9.76
C ARG A 36 6.70 -5.10 8.41
N ILE A 37 7.40 -5.49 7.34
CA ILE A 37 7.19 -4.97 5.99
C ILE A 37 6.42 -5.98 5.15
N ALA A 38 5.29 -5.55 4.58
CA ALA A 38 4.55 -6.30 3.57
C ALA A 38 4.80 -5.71 2.17
N CYS A 39 5.11 -6.57 1.21
CA CYS A 39 5.40 -6.19 -0.18
C CYS A 39 4.30 -6.74 -1.11
N LEU A 40 3.56 -5.86 -1.78
CA LEU A 40 2.37 -6.20 -2.58
C LEU A 40 2.54 -5.79 -4.06
N ASP A 41 2.06 -6.61 -4.99
CA ASP A 41 1.97 -6.28 -6.44
C ASP A 41 0.51 -6.13 -6.91
N PHE A 42 -0.37 -5.62 -6.05
CA PHE A 42 -1.78 -5.37 -6.35
C PHE A 42 -2.32 -4.09 -5.71
N ASN A 43 -3.47 -3.62 -6.23
CA ASN A 43 -4.14 -2.40 -5.79
C ASN A 43 -4.86 -2.59 -4.46
N LEU A 44 -4.76 -1.56 -3.60
CA LEU A 44 -5.65 -1.37 -2.45
C LEU A 44 -6.67 -0.28 -2.78
N GLN A 45 -7.49 -0.60 -3.80
CA GLN A 45 -8.47 0.31 -4.40
C GLN A 45 -9.79 -0.43 -4.60
N LYS A 46 -10.88 0.33 -4.72
CA LYS A 46 -12.17 -0.26 -5.10
C LYS A 46 -12.01 -0.98 -6.45
N THR A 47 -12.51 -2.21 -6.53
CA THR A 47 -12.35 -3.02 -7.74
C THR A 47 -13.25 -2.42 -8.81
N LYS A 48 -12.66 -1.94 -9.91
CA LYS A 48 -13.47 -1.54 -11.06
C LYS A 48 -14.07 -2.79 -11.71
N ILE A 49 -15.35 -2.73 -12.04
CA ILE A 49 -16.03 -3.73 -12.84
C ILE A 49 -15.21 -3.97 -14.12
N GLN A 50 -14.94 -5.23 -14.44
CA GLN A 50 -14.13 -5.59 -15.60
C GLN A 50 -14.81 -5.10 -16.90
N LEU A 51 -14.00 -4.60 -17.83
CA LEU A 51 -14.44 -4.22 -19.17
C LEU A 51 -15.22 -5.38 -19.82
N GLY A 52 -16.48 -5.13 -20.19
CA GLY A 52 -17.38 -6.12 -20.77
C GLY A 52 -18.45 -6.67 -19.81
N VAL A 53 -18.34 -6.42 -18.50
CA VAL A 53 -19.39 -6.75 -17.54
C VAL A 53 -20.39 -5.59 -17.47
N GLN A 54 -21.62 -5.83 -17.91
CA GLN A 54 -22.73 -4.89 -17.72
C GLN A 54 -23.46 -5.25 -16.44
N VAL A 55 -23.41 -4.36 -15.45
CA VAL A 55 -24.23 -4.49 -14.24
C VAL A 55 -25.55 -3.78 -14.52
N LEU A 56 -26.59 -4.54 -14.85
CA LEU A 56 -27.94 -4.01 -14.98
C LEU A 56 -28.53 -3.80 -13.59
N VAL A 57 -28.43 -2.58 -13.07
CA VAL A 57 -29.02 -2.23 -11.78
C VAL A 57 -30.41 -1.63 -12.00
N THR A 58 -31.44 -2.32 -11.51
CA THR A 58 -32.84 -1.88 -11.67
C THR A 58 -33.28 -0.95 -10.54
N ASN A 59 -32.60 -0.99 -9.39
CA ASN A 59 -32.92 -0.18 -8.20
C ASN A 59 -31.69 0.57 -7.67
N PRO A 60 -31.74 1.91 -7.45
CA PRO A 60 -30.61 2.68 -6.94
C PRO A 60 -30.06 2.16 -5.59
N ARG A 61 -30.88 1.55 -4.74
CA ARG A 61 -30.43 0.96 -3.46
C ARG A 61 -29.48 -0.23 -3.64
N GLU A 62 -29.56 -0.94 -4.76
CA GLU A 62 -28.66 -2.05 -5.05
C GLU A 62 -27.27 -1.55 -5.47
N LEU A 63 -27.23 -0.42 -6.19
CA LEU A 63 -25.97 0.24 -6.55
C LEU A 63 -25.18 0.63 -5.30
N GLU A 64 -25.86 1.21 -4.29
CA GLU A 64 -25.23 1.57 -3.01
C GLU A 64 -24.66 0.35 -2.28
N LYS A 65 -25.40 -0.77 -2.26
CA LYS A 65 -24.92 -2.03 -1.67
C LYS A 65 -23.68 -2.56 -2.36
N ILE A 66 -23.60 -2.48 -3.70
CA ILE A 66 -22.43 -2.90 -4.48
C ILE A 66 -21.22 -2.02 -4.12
N CYS A 67 -21.39 -0.70 -4.13
CA CYS A 67 -20.34 0.25 -3.75
C CYS A 67 -19.85 0.04 -2.32
N GLN A 68 -20.76 -0.29 -1.40
CA GLN A 68 -20.41 -0.60 -0.02
C GLN A 68 -19.61 -1.90 0.08
N ARG A 69 -20.08 -2.97 -0.59
CA ARG A 69 -19.40 -4.27 -0.64
C ARG A 69 -17.97 -4.12 -1.17
N GLU A 70 -17.76 -3.33 -2.23
CA GLU A 70 -16.42 -3.06 -2.76
C GLU A 70 -15.51 -2.36 -1.75
N ALA A 71 -16.05 -1.40 -0.99
CA ALA A 71 -15.31 -0.71 0.05
C ALA A 71 -14.94 -1.67 1.20
N ASP A 72 -15.88 -2.50 1.62
CA ASP A 72 -15.69 -3.49 2.68
C ASP A 72 -14.62 -4.53 2.29
N MET A 73 -14.61 -4.99 1.04
CA MET A 73 -13.58 -5.92 0.55
C MET A 73 -12.16 -5.34 0.63
N VAL A 74 -12.00 -4.05 0.34
CA VAL A 74 -10.70 -3.37 0.47
C VAL A 74 -10.31 -3.25 1.94
N LYS A 75 -11.26 -2.89 2.80
CA LYS A 75 -11.06 -2.82 4.25
C LYS A 75 -10.62 -4.17 4.82
N GLU A 76 -11.32 -5.25 4.50
CA GLU A 76 -10.98 -6.60 4.96
C GLU A 76 -9.55 -7.02 4.55
N ARG A 77 -9.12 -6.69 3.32
CA ARG A 77 -7.75 -6.96 2.87
C ARG A 77 -6.73 -6.20 3.72
N ILE A 78 -6.96 -4.92 3.97
CA ILE A 78 -6.08 -4.09 4.81
C ILE A 78 -6.03 -4.62 6.23
N GLU A 79 -7.18 -4.95 6.82
CA GLU A 79 -7.26 -5.51 8.16
C GLU A 79 -6.48 -6.82 8.27
N LYS A 80 -6.52 -7.70 7.25
CA LYS A 80 -5.75 -8.94 7.29
C LYS A 80 -4.23 -8.69 7.22
N LEU A 81 -3.79 -7.70 6.45
CA LEU A 81 -2.37 -7.28 6.45
C LEU A 81 -1.93 -6.75 7.82
N LEU A 82 -2.76 -5.90 8.44
CA LEU A 82 -2.50 -5.33 9.76
C LEU A 82 -2.53 -6.41 10.85
N LYS A 83 -3.49 -7.35 10.81
CA LYS A 83 -3.60 -8.51 11.71
C LYS A 83 -2.42 -9.46 11.59
N ALA A 84 -1.86 -9.63 10.39
CA ALA A 84 -0.60 -10.34 10.18
C ALA A 84 0.62 -9.62 10.80
N GLY A 85 0.42 -8.40 11.32
CA GLY A 85 1.43 -7.62 12.03
C GLY A 85 2.17 -6.60 11.17
N ALA A 86 1.83 -6.45 9.89
CA ALA A 86 2.50 -5.49 9.03
C ALA A 86 2.24 -4.05 9.52
N ASN A 87 3.31 -3.30 9.76
CA ASN A 87 3.25 -1.87 10.11
C ASN A 87 3.90 -0.96 9.04
N VAL A 88 4.49 -1.57 8.00
CA VAL A 88 4.91 -0.93 6.76
C VAL A 88 4.35 -1.74 5.59
N VAL A 89 3.56 -1.12 4.72
CA VAL A 89 2.97 -1.76 3.55
C VAL A 89 3.45 -1.04 2.29
N LEU A 90 4.12 -1.77 1.42
CA LEU A 90 4.60 -1.28 0.13
C LEU A 90 3.77 -1.93 -0.97
N THR A 91 3.21 -1.13 -1.87
CA THR A 91 2.58 -1.67 -3.09
C THR A 91 3.19 -1.06 -4.34
N THR A 92 3.33 -1.88 -5.38
CA THR A 92 3.70 -1.41 -6.72
C THR A 92 2.58 -0.61 -7.39
N LYS A 93 1.35 -0.72 -6.89
CA LYS A 93 0.16 -0.12 -7.48
C LYS A 93 -0.42 0.99 -6.57
N GLY A 94 -1.68 1.36 -6.80
CA GLY A 94 -2.35 2.45 -6.10
C GLY A 94 -2.91 2.05 -4.72
N ILE A 95 -3.11 3.07 -3.89
CA ILE A 95 -3.87 3.01 -2.63
C ILE A 95 -4.87 4.16 -2.66
N ASP A 96 -6.16 3.84 -2.56
CA ASP A 96 -7.24 4.84 -2.52
C ASP A 96 -7.28 5.59 -1.19
N ASP A 97 -7.88 6.78 -1.17
CA ASP A 97 -7.92 7.65 0.01
C ASP A 97 -8.66 6.99 1.19
N MET A 98 -9.72 6.22 0.90
CA MET A 98 -10.39 5.43 1.93
C MET A 98 -9.47 4.36 2.54
N ALA A 99 -8.67 3.69 1.71
CA ALA A 99 -7.68 2.72 2.19
C ALA A 99 -6.58 3.39 3.02
N GLN A 100 -6.12 4.57 2.62
CA GLN A 100 -5.12 5.35 3.36
C GLN A 100 -5.58 5.68 4.80
N LYS A 101 -6.86 6.03 4.99
CA LYS A 101 -7.42 6.31 6.33
C LYS A 101 -7.26 5.13 7.29
N HIS A 102 -7.50 3.91 6.81
CA HIS A 102 -7.35 2.70 7.65
C HIS A 102 -5.90 2.51 8.11
N PHE A 103 -4.92 2.81 7.26
CA PHE A 103 -3.51 2.77 7.64
C PHE A 103 -3.12 3.88 8.62
N VAL A 104 -3.70 5.09 8.47
CA VAL A 104 -3.51 6.20 9.41
C VAL A 104 -4.05 5.82 10.79
N GLU A 105 -5.29 5.33 10.86
CA GLU A 105 -5.94 4.89 12.11
C GLU A 105 -5.18 3.74 12.78
N ALA A 106 -4.62 2.82 11.99
CA ALA A 106 -3.82 1.72 12.50
C ALA A 106 -2.38 2.11 12.89
N GLY A 107 -1.96 3.36 12.65
CA GLY A 107 -0.58 3.79 12.91
C GLY A 107 0.45 3.07 12.04
N ALA A 108 0.07 2.68 10.82
CA ALA A 108 0.93 1.99 9.87
C ALA A 108 1.36 2.93 8.73
N ILE A 109 2.54 2.66 8.16
CA ILE A 109 3.03 3.37 6.98
C ILE A 109 2.60 2.60 5.75
N ALA A 110 1.94 3.27 4.80
CA ALA A 110 1.70 2.72 3.48
C ALA A 110 2.38 3.58 2.41
N ILE A 111 3.02 2.94 1.43
CA ILE A 111 3.68 3.58 0.29
C ILE A 111 3.09 2.97 -0.99
N ARG A 112 2.67 3.85 -1.90
CA ARG A 112 2.04 3.49 -3.17
C ARG A 112 3.01 3.69 -4.34
N CYS A 113 2.73 3.03 -5.46
CA CYS A 113 3.46 3.16 -6.72
C CYS A 113 4.98 2.94 -6.58
N VAL A 114 5.40 1.98 -5.74
CA VAL A 114 6.81 1.64 -5.58
C VAL A 114 7.29 0.89 -6.84
N LEU A 115 8.47 1.26 -7.37
CA LEU A 115 9.02 0.59 -8.54
C LEU A 115 9.27 -0.90 -8.24
N LYS A 116 8.99 -1.77 -9.21
CA LYS A 116 9.21 -3.22 -9.06
C LYS A 116 10.66 -3.56 -8.74
N GLU A 117 11.62 -2.81 -9.28
CA GLU A 117 13.03 -2.97 -8.97
C GLU A 117 13.34 -2.68 -7.50
N ASP A 118 12.77 -1.61 -6.96
CA ASP A 118 12.92 -1.24 -5.55
C ASP A 118 12.30 -2.31 -4.65
N MET A 119 11.10 -2.79 -4.99
CA MET A 119 10.43 -3.87 -4.26
C MET A 119 11.29 -5.13 -4.21
N ARG A 120 11.95 -5.50 -5.31
CA ARG A 120 12.87 -6.66 -5.35
C ARG A 120 14.09 -6.46 -4.45
N ARG A 121 14.66 -5.25 -4.44
CA ARG A 121 15.81 -4.93 -3.57
C ARG A 121 15.41 -4.93 -2.09
N ILE A 122 14.25 -4.37 -1.78
CA ILE A 122 13.68 -4.35 -0.42
C ILE A 122 13.39 -5.77 0.05
N GLY A 123 12.68 -6.59 -0.74
CA GLY A 123 12.40 -7.98 -0.37
C GLY A 123 13.66 -8.79 -0.08
N LYS A 124 14.73 -8.59 -0.86
CA LYS A 124 16.05 -9.20 -0.57
C LYS A 124 16.68 -8.69 0.73
N ALA A 125 16.60 -7.40 1.00
CA ALA A 125 17.18 -6.79 2.19
C ALA A 125 16.42 -7.11 3.48
N THR A 126 15.10 -7.34 3.39
CA THR A 126 14.20 -7.51 4.54
C THR A 126 13.74 -8.94 4.74
N GLY A 127 13.96 -9.83 3.77
CA GLY A 127 13.39 -11.18 3.74
C GLY A 127 11.91 -11.23 3.36
N ALA A 128 11.29 -10.09 3.02
CA ALA A 128 9.88 -10.04 2.64
C ALA A 128 9.66 -10.70 1.27
N THR A 129 8.64 -11.55 1.18
CA THR A 129 8.19 -12.13 -0.08
C THR A 129 7.14 -11.23 -0.73
N MET A 130 7.25 -11.01 -2.05
CA MET A 130 6.29 -10.21 -2.77
C MET A 130 4.99 -11.01 -3.01
N VAL A 131 3.86 -10.42 -2.63
CA VAL A 131 2.53 -11.02 -2.78
C VAL A 131 1.89 -10.47 -4.05
N TYR A 132 1.64 -11.33 -5.03
CA TYR A 132 1.12 -10.95 -6.35
C TYR A 132 -0.41 -10.94 -6.42
N SER A 133 -1.05 -11.88 -5.73
CA SER A 133 -2.49 -12.03 -5.71
C SER A 133 -2.95 -12.36 -4.31
N TYR A 134 -4.18 -11.95 -4.01
CA TYR A 134 -4.84 -12.27 -2.77
C TYR A 134 -5.99 -13.22 -3.07
N SER A 135 -5.77 -14.52 -2.85
CA SER A 135 -6.85 -15.50 -2.92
C SER A 135 -7.48 -15.63 -1.54
N ILE A 136 -8.80 -15.49 -1.49
CA ILE A 136 -9.59 -15.74 -0.28
C ILE A 136 -9.94 -17.23 -0.33
N HIS A 137 -9.12 -18.06 0.31
CA HIS A 137 -9.53 -19.38 0.76
C HIS A 137 -9.58 -19.37 2.28
#